data_AF-A0A0L0FTP2-F1
#
_entry.id   AF-A0A0L0FTP2-F1
#
_cell.length_a   1.000
_cell.length_b   1.000
_cell.length_c   1.000
_cell.angle_alpha   90.00
_cell.angle_beta   90.00
_cell.angle_gamma   90.00
#
_symmetry.space_group_name_H-M   'P 1'
#
loop_
_entity.id
_entity.type
_entity.pdbx_description
1 polymer ?
#
loop_
_entity_poly.entity_id
_entity_poly.type
_entity_poly.pdbx_seq_one_letter_code
_entity_poly.pdbx_strand_id
1 'polypeptide(L)'
;MPQIEVIEQRKQDLIAAAAGSDSDSDREDPNETNTETAPAVVERRVTLNANPAQNIDDLKKRLAARLAGFQSKRKYDDEKSDAHNKAKAKEIREQRKKKKSEDQKKGITAPSADRPSRVHMTTGGEETGEGKSSQQIVYSKFDFSALEKEKKKKAKKSNDLKMLLEKAESEKKAMEDLKQADPAKAKDIEEKRRQKKALEMAQGIKQQDDPTLLRKALKKKEQKKLKSAKTWNDSIKAVKHNIKRNEAKRDANLKARVDAKKEKKIARGQGKKVKSKKPPPKRAGFEGKSKNPTKSGKSKK
;
A
#
# COMPACT_ATOMS: atom_id res chain seq x y z
N MET A 1 11.12 -16.87 -39.23
CA MET A 1 12.01 -17.30 -38.13
C MET A 1 13.20 -16.38 -37.80
N PRO A 2 13.59 -15.32 -38.55
CA PRO A 2 14.82 -14.57 -38.21
C PRO A 2 14.64 -13.46 -37.16
N GLN A 3 13.41 -13.16 -36.75
CA GLN A 3 13.14 -12.05 -35.81
C GLN A 3 13.32 -12.43 -34.33
N ILE A 4 13.30 -13.73 -34.00
CA ILE A 4 13.42 -14.20 -32.62
C ILE A 4 14.89 -14.27 -32.19
N GLU A 5 15.79 -14.67 -33.10
CA GLU A 5 17.23 -14.73 -32.85
C GLU A 5 17.85 -13.35 -32.59
N VAL A 6 17.39 -12.31 -33.30
CA VAL A 6 17.86 -10.92 -33.09
C VAL A 6 17.46 -10.39 -31.70
N ILE A 7 16.32 -10.83 -31.18
CA ILE A 7 15.84 -10.44 -29.85
C ILE A 7 16.61 -11.19 -28.75
N GLU A 8 16.99 -12.45 -28.99
CA GLU A 8 17.82 -13.22 -28.06
C GLU A 8 19.27 -12.72 -28.02
N GLN A 9 19.84 -12.34 -29.17
CA GLN A 9 21.18 -11.73 -29.24
C GLN A 9 21.23 -10.40 -28.48
N ARG A 10 20.27 -9.49 -28.69
CA ARG A 10 20.18 -8.23 -27.92
C ARG A 10 20.02 -8.44 -26.41
N LYS A 11 19.41 -9.55 -26.00
CA LYS A 11 19.22 -9.87 -24.58
C LYS A 11 20.50 -10.40 -23.94
N GLN A 12 21.35 -11.07 -24.71
CA GLN A 12 22.68 -11.52 -24.27
C GLN A 12 23.65 -10.34 -24.15
N ASP A 13 23.61 -9.39 -25.08
CA ASP A 13 24.48 -8.19 -25.05
C ASP A 13 24.16 -7.26 -23.86
N LEU A 14 22.88 -7.13 -23.48
CA LEU A 14 22.45 -6.35 -22.31
C LEU A 14 22.88 -6.97 -20.97
N ILE A 15 23.14 -8.28 -20.93
CA ILE A 15 23.62 -8.97 -19.72
C ILE A 15 25.15 -8.83 -19.61
N ALA A 16 25.87 -8.87 -20.74
CA ALA A 16 27.32 -8.65 -20.77
C ALA A 16 27.72 -7.22 -20.38
N ALA A 17 26.93 -6.21 -20.78
CA ALA A 17 27.16 -4.80 -20.40
C ALA A 17 26.95 -4.50 -18.90
N ALA A 18 26.30 -5.40 -18.15
CA ALA A 18 26.05 -5.24 -16.72
C ALA A 18 27.11 -5.92 -15.83
N ALA A 19 28.10 -6.62 -16.40
CA ALA A 19 29.07 -7.44 -15.68
C ALA A 19 30.51 -6.88 -15.66
N GLY A 20 30.74 -5.67 -16.17
CA GLY A 20 32.09 -5.09 -16.28
C GLY A 20 32.18 -3.63 -15.85
N SER A 21 32.19 -3.37 -14.54
CA SER A 21 32.87 -2.20 -13.95
C SER A 21 32.93 -2.31 -12.41
N ASP A 22 33.78 -3.19 -11.90
CA ASP A 22 34.28 -3.11 -10.52
C ASP A 22 35.81 -3.34 -10.60
N SER A 23 36.54 -2.24 -10.78
CA SER A 23 37.98 -2.16 -10.56
C SER A 23 38.22 -0.95 -9.68
N ASP A 24 38.20 -1.22 -8.37
CA ASP A 24 38.67 -0.35 -7.30
C ASP A 24 40.21 -0.40 -7.33
N SER A 25 40.84 0.69 -7.77
CA SER A 25 42.30 0.84 -7.77
C SER A 25 42.65 2.27 -7.36
N ASP A 26 43.15 2.36 -6.13
CA ASP A 26 44.19 3.25 -5.63
C ASP A 26 44.12 4.73 -6.02
N ARG A 27 43.61 5.54 -5.09
CA ARG A 27 43.81 6.98 -5.08
C ARG A 27 44.79 7.33 -3.96
N GLU A 28 46.07 7.36 -4.34
CA GLU A 28 47.16 7.99 -3.61
C GLU A 28 46.85 9.48 -3.38
N ASP A 29 47.07 9.92 -2.14
CA ASP A 29 46.92 11.29 -1.65
C ASP A 29 48.33 11.90 -1.56
N PRO A 30 48.60 13.03 -2.26
CA PRO A 30 49.65 13.90 -1.75
C PRO A 30 49.22 15.36 -1.82
N ASN A 31 49.01 15.98 -0.66
CA ASN A 31 49.59 17.31 -0.42
C ASN A 31 49.56 17.71 1.06
N GLU A 32 50.69 17.55 1.74
CA GLU A 32 51.07 18.41 2.84
C GLU A 32 51.68 19.69 2.28
N THR A 33 51.20 20.84 2.78
CA THR A 33 51.93 22.09 3.14
C THR A 33 51.03 23.30 2.91
N ASN A 34 50.62 23.94 4.00
CA ASN A 34 50.91 25.37 4.24
C ASN A 34 50.26 25.84 5.55
N THR A 35 51.14 26.15 6.49
CA THR A 35 50.93 27.03 7.65
C THR A 35 50.72 28.46 7.17
N GLU A 36 49.63 29.12 7.58
CA GLU A 36 49.64 30.41 8.30
C GLU A 36 48.25 31.08 8.40
N THR A 37 48.07 31.77 9.53
CA THR A 37 47.18 32.92 9.74
C THR A 37 45.71 32.68 10.07
N ALA A 38 45.43 32.72 11.38
CA ALA A 38 44.14 33.10 11.95
C ALA A 38 43.84 34.58 11.66
N PRO A 39 42.54 34.96 11.59
CA PRO A 39 42.06 35.79 12.70
C PRO A 39 40.67 35.42 13.23
N ALA A 40 40.50 35.76 14.51
CA ALA A 40 39.37 35.54 15.38
C ALA A 40 37.99 35.85 14.77
N VAL A 41 37.09 34.85 14.81
CA VAL A 41 35.64 35.05 14.78
C VAL A 41 35.07 34.48 16.07
N VAL A 42 34.44 35.38 16.83
CA VAL A 42 33.78 35.13 18.11
C VAL A 42 32.62 34.14 17.91
N GLU A 43 32.86 32.88 18.26
CA GLU A 43 31.79 31.89 18.40
C GLU A 43 30.92 32.24 19.61
N ARG A 44 29.69 32.67 19.35
CA ARG A 44 28.60 32.58 20.32
C ARG A 44 28.35 31.09 20.60
N ARG A 45 29.05 30.54 21.58
CA ARG A 45 28.76 29.22 22.17
C ARG A 45 27.35 29.27 22.77
N VAL A 46 26.43 28.60 22.11
CA VAL A 46 25.18 28.14 22.74
C VAL A 46 25.61 27.15 23.82
N THR A 47 25.43 27.52 25.09
CA THR A 47 25.74 26.68 26.24
C THR A 47 24.80 25.47 26.28
N LEU A 48 25.17 24.41 25.56
CA LEU A 48 24.57 23.09 25.75
C LEU A 48 25.03 22.56 27.11
N ASN A 49 24.14 22.71 28.10
CA ASN A 49 24.06 21.93 29.35
C ASN A 49 25.35 21.22 29.77
N ALA A 50 26.16 21.94 30.55
CA ALA A 50 27.30 21.40 31.27
C ALA A 50 26.84 20.33 32.26
N ASN A 51 27.07 19.06 31.91
CA ASN A 51 27.60 18.03 32.80
C ASN A 51 28.00 16.83 31.92
N PRO A 52 29.27 16.75 31.48
CA PRO A 52 29.79 15.49 30.97
C PRO A 52 29.74 14.49 32.14
N ALA A 53 29.02 13.37 31.98
CA ALA A 53 29.00 12.33 33.00
C ALA A 53 30.44 11.88 33.23
N GLN A 54 31.02 12.19 34.39
CA GLN A 54 32.41 11.86 34.69
C GLN A 54 32.59 10.36 34.99
N ASN A 55 31.50 9.65 35.32
CA ASN A 55 31.51 8.23 35.66
C ASN A 55 30.45 7.43 34.88
N ILE A 56 30.76 6.17 34.57
CA ILE A 56 29.86 5.24 33.85
C ILE A 56 28.53 5.07 34.58
N ASP A 57 28.56 5.07 35.92
CA ASP A 57 27.35 4.90 36.72
C ASP A 57 26.40 6.11 36.64
N ASP A 58 26.93 7.32 36.47
CA ASP A 58 26.10 8.51 36.26
C ASP A 58 25.44 8.47 34.88
N LEU A 59 26.14 7.94 33.87
CA LEU A 59 25.58 7.69 32.55
C LEU A 59 24.45 6.65 32.61
N LYS A 60 24.66 5.54 33.32
CA LYS A 60 23.63 4.49 33.53
C LYS A 60 22.40 5.04 34.25
N LYS A 61 22.58 5.81 35.32
CA LYS A 61 21.49 6.44 36.07
C LYS A 61 20.71 7.42 35.20
N ARG A 62 21.41 8.25 34.42
CA ARG A 62 20.78 9.22 33.50
C ARG A 62 20.02 8.53 32.37
N LEU A 63 20.56 7.44 31.83
CA LEU A 63 19.91 6.62 30.82
C LEU A 63 18.65 5.95 31.39
N ALA A 64 18.73 5.38 32.60
CA ALA A 64 17.58 4.79 33.29
C ALA A 64 16.48 5.83 33.56
N ALA A 65 16.82 7.01 34.07
CA ALA A 65 15.87 8.10 34.29
C ALA A 65 15.21 8.57 32.97
N ARG A 66 15.98 8.64 31.88
CA ARG A 66 15.47 9.01 30.56
C ARG A 66 14.55 7.93 29.98
N LEU A 67 14.86 6.65 30.17
CA LEU A 67 14.00 5.53 29.77
C LEU A 67 12.71 5.48 30.59
N ALA A 68 12.78 5.67 31.91
CA ALA A 68 11.60 5.75 32.78
C ALA A 68 10.66 6.90 32.36
N GLY A 69 11.22 8.06 31.98
CA GLY A 69 10.46 9.18 31.42
C GLY A 69 9.77 8.87 30.09
N PHE A 70 10.31 7.96 29.27
CA PHE A 70 9.66 7.49 28.05
C PHE A 70 8.65 6.37 28.29
N GLN A 71 8.85 5.55 29.32
CA GLN A 71 7.92 4.47 29.70
C GLN A 71 6.66 5.03 30.37
N SER A 72 6.80 6.01 31.28
CA SER A 72 5.67 6.69 31.92
C SER A 72 4.78 7.42 30.91
N LYS A 73 5.38 8.11 29.93
CA LYS A 73 4.66 8.75 28.81
C LYS A 73 3.89 7.75 27.94
N ARG A 74 4.32 6.50 27.90
CA ARG A 74 3.67 5.42 27.14
C ARG A 74 2.64 4.63 27.94
N LYS A 75 2.43 4.93 29.24
CA LYS A 75 1.60 4.12 30.17
C LYS A 75 1.88 2.62 30.01
N TYR A 76 3.15 2.29 29.92
CA TYR A 76 3.62 0.95 29.66
C TYR A 76 3.88 0.26 31.01
N ASP A 77 2.84 -0.38 31.55
CA ASP A 77 2.95 -1.32 32.67
C ASP A 77 3.19 -2.72 32.07
N ASP A 78 4.44 -3.19 32.07
CA ASP A 78 4.89 -4.46 31.44
C ASP A 78 4.01 -5.67 31.80
N GLU A 79 3.47 -5.71 33.02
CA GLU A 79 2.67 -6.85 33.51
C GLU A 79 1.17 -6.75 33.16
N LYS A 80 0.61 -5.54 33.00
CA LYS A 80 -0.84 -5.33 32.84
C LYS A 80 -1.26 -5.04 31.40
N SER A 81 -0.36 -4.53 30.55
CA SER A 81 -0.72 -4.16 29.17
C SER A 81 -1.00 -5.36 28.29
N ASP A 82 -0.21 -6.43 28.38
CA ASP A 82 -0.32 -7.56 27.46
C ASP A 82 -1.52 -8.45 27.77
N ALA A 83 -1.79 -8.69 29.06
CA ALA A 83 -2.99 -9.39 29.51
C ALA A 83 -4.27 -8.61 29.16
N HIS A 84 -4.28 -7.29 29.39
CA HIS A 84 -5.44 -6.45 29.07
C HIS A 84 -5.69 -6.37 27.55
N ASN A 85 -4.64 -6.19 26.75
CA ASN A 85 -4.75 -6.13 25.29
C ASN A 85 -5.22 -7.47 24.71
N LYS A 86 -4.74 -8.60 25.25
CA LYS A 86 -5.16 -9.94 24.86
C LYS A 86 -6.61 -10.24 25.24
N ALA A 87 -7.07 -9.76 26.41
CA ALA A 87 -8.47 -9.88 26.83
C ALA A 87 -9.41 -9.06 25.92
N LYS A 88 -9.07 -7.79 25.64
CA LYS A 88 -9.80 -6.94 24.69
C LYS A 88 -9.86 -7.57 23.29
N ALA A 89 -8.76 -8.14 22.80
CA ALA A 89 -8.72 -8.79 21.50
C ALA A 89 -9.63 -10.04 21.43
N LYS A 90 -9.69 -10.83 22.52
CA LYS A 90 -10.60 -11.98 22.61
C LYS A 90 -12.07 -11.54 22.64
N GLU A 91 -12.40 -10.52 23.42
CA GLU A 91 -13.75 -9.98 23.52
C GLU A 91 -14.25 -9.45 22.17
N ILE A 92 -13.44 -8.66 21.46
CA ILE A 92 -13.76 -8.15 20.11
C ILE A 92 -14.00 -9.32 19.14
N ARG A 93 -13.20 -10.40 19.23
CA ARG A 93 -13.36 -11.58 18.36
C ARG A 93 -14.68 -12.31 18.63
N GLU A 94 -15.09 -12.44 19.90
CA GLU A 94 -16.36 -13.05 20.26
C GLU A 94 -17.55 -12.20 19.84
N GLN A 95 -17.49 -10.89 20.03
CA GLN A 95 -18.53 -9.97 19.54
C GLN A 95 -18.69 -10.05 18.02
N ARG A 96 -17.59 -10.16 17.26
CA ARG A 96 -17.65 -10.34 15.79
C ARG A 96 -18.23 -11.69 15.38
N LYS A 97 -17.96 -12.76 16.12
CA LYS A 97 -18.58 -14.08 15.89
C LYS A 97 -20.07 -14.07 16.19
N LYS A 98 -20.48 -13.43 17.29
CA LYS A 98 -21.89 -13.27 17.68
C LYS A 98 -22.65 -12.47 16.62
N LYS A 99 -22.13 -11.30 16.21
CA LYS A 99 -22.71 -10.49 15.12
C LYS A 99 -22.84 -11.29 13.81
N LYS A 100 -21.77 -11.98 13.39
CA LYS A 100 -21.81 -12.82 12.17
C LYS A 100 -22.86 -13.94 12.25
N SER A 101 -23.03 -14.56 13.42
CA SER A 101 -24.07 -15.58 13.62
C SER A 101 -25.48 -15.00 13.67
N GLU A 102 -25.62 -13.77 14.16
CA GLU A 102 -26.88 -13.04 14.21
C GLU A 102 -27.30 -12.54 12.82
N ASP A 103 -26.36 -12.03 12.03
CA ASP A 103 -26.56 -11.63 10.64
C ASP A 103 -26.94 -12.84 9.76
N GLN A 104 -26.33 -14.02 10.02
CA GLN A 104 -26.72 -15.27 9.36
C GLN A 104 -28.12 -15.77 9.78
N LYS A 105 -28.54 -15.54 11.03
CA LYS A 105 -29.89 -15.86 11.50
C LYS A 105 -30.95 -14.89 11.00
N LYS A 106 -30.59 -13.62 10.78
CA LYS A 106 -31.47 -12.57 10.24
C LYS A 106 -31.59 -12.60 8.71
N GLY A 107 -30.95 -13.56 8.02
CA GLY A 107 -31.05 -13.71 6.57
C GLY A 107 -30.45 -12.54 5.78
N ILE A 108 -29.65 -11.68 6.42
CA ILE A 108 -28.99 -10.54 5.75
C ILE A 108 -27.74 -11.10 5.06
N THR A 109 -27.94 -11.75 3.92
CA THR A 109 -26.86 -11.98 2.97
C THR A 109 -26.47 -10.64 2.39
N ALA A 110 -25.31 -10.11 2.77
CA ALA A 110 -24.68 -9.01 2.03
C ALA A 110 -24.62 -9.39 0.54
N PRO A 111 -24.94 -8.47 -0.39
CA PRO A 111 -24.98 -8.79 -1.81
C PRO A 111 -23.60 -9.26 -2.28
N SER A 112 -23.55 -10.50 -2.74
CA SER A 112 -22.40 -11.08 -3.43
C SER A 112 -22.19 -10.32 -4.73
N ALA A 113 -21.25 -9.39 -4.74
CA ALA A 113 -20.71 -8.81 -5.96
C ALA A 113 -19.90 -9.88 -6.69
N ASP A 114 -20.54 -10.63 -7.60
CA ASP A 114 -19.91 -11.12 -8.83
C ASP A 114 -20.90 -11.85 -9.74
N ARG A 115 -21.35 -11.15 -10.80
CA ARG A 115 -21.54 -11.67 -12.17
C ARG A 115 -22.08 -10.56 -13.08
N PRO A 116 -21.29 -10.02 -14.03
CA PRO A 116 -21.87 -9.33 -15.17
C PRO A 116 -22.22 -10.35 -16.26
N SER A 117 -23.51 -10.63 -16.43
CA SER A 117 -24.02 -11.31 -17.62
C SER A 117 -23.94 -10.36 -18.82
N ARG A 118 -23.29 -10.85 -19.88
CA ARG A 118 -23.25 -10.29 -21.23
C ARG A 118 -24.67 -10.11 -21.79
N VAL A 119 -25.04 -8.88 -22.15
CA VAL A 119 -26.26 -8.55 -22.94
C VAL A 119 -25.85 -7.42 -23.89
N HIS A 120 -25.51 -7.77 -25.13
CA HIS A 120 -26.32 -7.55 -26.34
C HIS A 120 -26.55 -6.06 -26.65
N MET A 121 -25.81 -5.56 -27.63
CA MET A 121 -26.01 -4.25 -28.27
C MET A 121 -27.21 -4.33 -29.21
N THR A 122 -28.19 -3.44 -29.04
CA THR A 122 -29.13 -3.05 -30.10
C THR A 122 -29.28 -1.54 -30.09
N THR A 123 -28.68 -0.93 -31.11
CA THR A 123 -29.23 0.11 -31.99
C THR A 123 -30.41 0.96 -31.52
N GLY A 124 -30.22 2.28 -31.62
CA GLY A 124 -31.17 3.20 -32.26
C GLY A 124 -32.16 3.92 -31.34
N GLY A 125 -32.14 5.26 -31.41
CA GLY A 125 -33.19 6.10 -30.86
C GLY A 125 -32.76 7.55 -30.66
N GLU A 126 -32.82 8.36 -31.72
CA GLU A 126 -33.07 9.80 -31.59
C GLU A 126 -34.49 10.04 -31.07
N GLU A 127 -34.64 11.10 -30.26
CA GLU A 127 -35.65 12.17 -30.33
C GLU A 127 -36.08 12.70 -28.95
N THR A 128 -35.84 14.02 -28.83
CA THR A 128 -36.59 15.12 -28.19
C THR A 128 -37.77 14.83 -27.25
N GLY A 129 -37.90 15.70 -26.22
CA GLY A 129 -39.19 15.96 -25.59
C GLY A 129 -39.14 16.35 -24.11
N GLU A 130 -39.50 17.59 -23.82
CA GLU A 130 -39.53 18.25 -22.50
C GLU A 130 -40.69 17.76 -21.60
N GLY A 131 -40.56 17.99 -20.28
CA GLY A 131 -41.71 18.44 -19.47
C GLY A 131 -42.29 17.53 -18.37
N LYS A 132 -41.84 17.79 -17.14
CA LYS A 132 -42.59 17.86 -15.86
C LYS A 132 -43.10 16.57 -15.14
N SER A 133 -42.76 16.59 -13.84
CA SER A 133 -43.48 16.09 -12.66
C SER A 133 -43.77 14.59 -12.51
N SER A 134 -42.91 13.90 -11.78
CA SER A 134 -43.25 13.21 -10.52
C SER A 134 -41.95 12.63 -9.94
N GLN A 135 -41.83 12.61 -8.61
CA GLN A 135 -40.64 12.09 -7.93
C GLN A 135 -40.57 10.56 -8.08
N GLN A 136 -40.13 10.08 -9.24
CA GLN A 136 -39.60 8.74 -9.42
C GLN A 136 -38.08 8.84 -9.55
N ILE A 137 -37.37 8.30 -8.55
CA ILE A 137 -35.92 8.12 -8.62
C ILE A 137 -35.67 6.97 -9.60
N VAL A 138 -35.57 7.30 -10.89
CA VAL A 138 -35.09 6.37 -11.91
C VAL A 138 -33.58 6.28 -11.76
N TYR A 139 -33.07 5.09 -11.42
CA TYR A 139 -31.64 4.78 -11.38
C TYR A 139 -31.05 4.73 -12.80
N SER A 140 -31.05 5.87 -13.48
CA SER A 140 -30.24 6.07 -14.69
C SER A 140 -28.77 6.18 -14.27
N LYS A 141 -27.89 5.51 -15.01
CA LYS A 141 -26.44 5.50 -14.77
C LYS A 141 -25.95 6.95 -14.68
N PHE A 142 -25.58 7.39 -13.48
CA PHE A 142 -24.97 8.69 -13.26
C PHE A 142 -23.78 8.88 -14.20
N ASP A 143 -23.86 9.90 -15.05
CA ASP A 143 -22.77 10.29 -15.93
C ASP A 143 -21.79 11.18 -15.15
N PHE A 144 -20.71 10.57 -14.65
CA PHE A 144 -19.66 11.26 -13.91
C PHE A 144 -18.76 12.14 -14.78
N SER A 145 -18.94 12.13 -16.12
CA SER A 145 -18.11 12.90 -17.04
C SER A 145 -18.28 14.42 -16.88
N ALA A 146 -19.48 14.89 -16.48
CA ALA A 146 -19.73 16.31 -16.23
C ALA A 146 -18.99 16.83 -14.99
N LEU A 147 -18.91 16.02 -13.93
CA LEU A 147 -18.24 16.39 -12.67
C LEU A 147 -16.70 16.47 -12.80
N GLU A 148 -16.14 15.82 -13.82
CA GLU A 148 -14.71 15.79 -14.08
C GLU A 148 -14.24 17.03 -14.88
N LYS A 149 -15.13 17.65 -15.66
CA LYS A 149 -14.82 18.85 -16.46
C LYS A 149 -14.71 20.12 -15.60
N GLU A 150 -15.51 20.25 -14.55
CA GLU A 150 -15.44 21.43 -13.66
C GLU A 150 -14.19 21.45 -12.76
N LYS A 151 -13.64 20.29 -12.42
CA LYS A 151 -12.41 20.19 -11.61
C LYS A 151 -11.13 20.57 -12.37
N LYS A 152 -11.18 20.64 -13.70
CA LYS A 152 -10.00 20.94 -14.54
C LYS A 152 -9.68 22.43 -14.65
N LYS A 153 -10.63 23.33 -14.33
CA LYS A 153 -10.42 24.78 -14.49
C LYS A 153 -9.66 25.46 -13.35
N LYS A 154 -9.53 24.82 -12.18
CA LYS A 154 -8.56 25.20 -11.16
C LYS A 154 -7.33 24.33 -11.31
N ALA A 155 -6.58 24.52 -12.40
CA ALA A 155 -5.27 23.95 -12.55
C ALA A 155 -4.41 24.46 -11.39
N LYS A 156 -4.34 23.67 -10.31
CA LYS A 156 -3.30 23.81 -9.29
C LYS A 156 -2.01 23.92 -10.07
N LYS A 157 -1.31 25.06 -9.97
CA LYS A 157 0.06 25.22 -10.47
C LYS A 157 0.75 23.89 -10.23
N SER A 158 0.98 23.12 -11.29
CA SER A 158 1.41 21.74 -11.13
C SER A 158 2.83 21.83 -10.64
N ASN A 159 2.99 21.72 -9.32
CA ASN A 159 4.27 21.67 -8.61
C ASN A 159 4.95 20.34 -8.94
N ASP A 160 5.23 20.15 -10.22
CA ASP A 160 5.79 18.92 -10.73
C ASP A 160 7.27 18.92 -10.39
N LEU A 161 7.68 17.93 -9.58
CA LEU A 161 9.01 17.92 -8.96
C LEU A 161 10.14 17.91 -9.99
N LYS A 162 9.89 17.40 -11.20
CA LYS A 162 10.86 17.41 -12.30
C LYS A 162 11.09 18.82 -12.83
N MET A 163 10.01 19.54 -13.13
CA MET A 163 10.09 20.94 -13.57
C MET A 163 10.71 21.84 -12.51
N LEU A 164 10.39 21.58 -11.23
CA LEU A 164 10.95 22.33 -10.12
C LEU A 164 12.45 22.06 -9.93
N LEU A 165 12.89 20.82 -10.15
CA LEU A 165 14.30 20.46 -10.15
C LEU A 165 15.03 21.15 -11.30
N GLU A 166 14.47 21.13 -12.50
CA GLU A 166 15.07 21.79 -13.67
C GLU A 166 15.23 23.30 -13.46
N LYS A 167 14.20 23.96 -12.90
CA LYS A 167 14.28 25.37 -12.50
C LYS A 167 15.34 25.62 -11.44
N ALA A 168 15.39 24.79 -10.39
CA ALA A 168 16.40 24.92 -9.34
C ALA A 168 17.83 24.73 -9.87
N GLU A 169 18.02 23.83 -10.84
CA GLU A 169 19.32 23.59 -11.47
C GLU A 169 19.71 24.70 -12.45
N SER A 170 18.77 25.21 -13.25
CA SER A 170 19.04 26.32 -14.16
C SER A 170 19.32 27.62 -13.40
N GLU A 171 18.59 27.88 -12.31
CA GLU A 171 18.84 29.03 -11.45
C GLU A 171 20.20 28.96 -10.78
N LYS A 172 20.65 27.78 -10.35
CA LYS A 172 21.99 27.61 -9.77
C LYS A 172 23.08 27.85 -10.80
N LYS A 173 22.96 27.25 -11.99
CA LYS A 173 23.90 27.46 -13.08
C LYS A 173 23.99 28.92 -13.47
N ALA A 174 22.85 29.59 -13.68
CA ALA A 174 22.82 31.01 -14.01
C ALA A 174 23.48 31.89 -12.93
N MET A 175 23.36 31.53 -11.65
CA MET A 175 24.05 32.25 -10.57
C MET A 175 25.55 31.95 -10.51
N GLU A 176 25.97 30.73 -10.84
CA GLU A 176 27.38 30.36 -10.96
C GLU A 176 28.05 31.09 -12.13
N ASP A 177 27.38 31.14 -13.29
CA ASP A 177 27.84 31.88 -14.47
C ASP A 177 27.98 33.39 -14.18
N LEU A 178 26.98 33.98 -13.51
CA LEU A 178 27.03 35.39 -13.11
C LEU A 178 28.12 35.69 -12.08
N LYS A 179 28.45 34.75 -11.19
CA LYS A 179 29.55 34.90 -10.22
C LYS A 179 30.91 34.92 -10.91
N GLN A 180 31.06 34.15 -11.98
CA GLN A 180 32.29 34.11 -12.78
C GLN A 180 32.45 35.37 -13.62
N ALA A 181 31.36 35.88 -14.21
CA ALA A 181 31.40 37.09 -15.02
C ALA A 181 31.51 38.38 -14.18
N ASP A 182 30.61 38.58 -13.21
CA ASP A 182 30.48 39.83 -12.45
C ASP A 182 30.16 39.54 -10.96
N PRO A 183 31.17 39.41 -10.08
CA PRO A 183 30.95 39.01 -8.69
C PRO A 183 30.18 40.06 -7.87
N ALA A 184 30.30 41.35 -8.20
CA ALA A 184 29.56 42.42 -7.52
C ALA A 184 28.06 42.35 -7.81
N LYS A 185 27.68 42.26 -9.10
CA LYS A 185 26.27 42.13 -9.51
C LYS A 185 25.64 40.84 -9.01
N ALA A 186 26.42 39.75 -8.97
CA ALA A 186 25.95 38.48 -8.43
C ALA A 186 25.53 38.60 -6.96
N LYS A 187 26.34 39.27 -6.12
CA LYS A 187 26.01 39.50 -4.70
C LYS A 187 24.72 40.31 -4.52
N ASP A 188 24.54 41.37 -5.31
CA ASP A 188 23.33 42.19 -5.26
C ASP A 188 22.07 41.39 -5.65
N ILE A 189 22.17 40.52 -6.66
CA ILE A 189 21.07 39.65 -7.08
C ILE A 189 20.79 38.59 -6.02
N GLU A 190 21.82 38.00 -5.40
CA GLU A 190 21.66 37.05 -4.29
C GLU A 190 20.95 37.68 -3.10
N GLU A 191 21.33 38.90 -2.73
CA GLU A 191 20.71 39.62 -1.63
C GLU A 191 19.24 39.93 -1.94
N LYS A 192 18.94 40.47 -3.12
CA LYS A 192 17.56 40.72 -3.57
C LYS A 192 16.74 39.43 -3.58
N ARG A 193 17.31 38.31 -4.05
CA ARG A 193 16.66 36.99 -4.02
C ARG A 193 16.41 36.54 -2.58
N ARG A 194 17.39 36.68 -1.68
CA ARG A 194 17.26 36.31 -0.27
C ARG A 194 16.19 37.13 0.46
N GLN A 195 16.10 38.42 0.17
CA GLN A 195 15.07 39.30 0.73
C GLN A 195 13.68 38.92 0.22
N LYS A 196 13.52 38.70 -1.10
CA LYS A 196 12.25 38.19 -1.68
C LYS A 196 11.85 36.85 -1.08
N LYS A 197 12.82 35.94 -0.94
CA LYS A 197 12.67 34.64 -0.25
C LYS A 197 12.06 34.81 1.13
N ALA A 198 12.65 35.69 1.94
CA ALA A 198 12.22 35.93 3.31
C ALA A 198 10.80 36.50 3.36
N LEU A 199 10.45 37.42 2.44
CA LEU A 199 9.10 37.99 2.34
C LEU A 199 8.05 36.93 1.96
N GLU A 200 8.33 36.09 0.97
CA GLU A 200 7.41 35.02 0.55
C GLU A 200 7.23 33.96 1.65
N MET A 201 8.31 33.62 2.35
CA MET A 201 8.24 32.73 3.52
C MET A 201 7.44 33.35 4.66
N ALA A 202 7.57 34.66 4.91
CA ALA A 202 6.78 35.40 5.90
C ALA A 202 5.29 35.48 5.51
N GLN A 203 4.99 35.56 4.21
CA GLN A 203 3.64 35.46 3.67
C GLN A 203 3.05 34.03 3.82
N GLY A 204 3.87 33.03 4.15
CA GLY A 204 3.47 31.64 4.33
C GLY A 204 3.56 30.79 3.06
N ILE A 205 4.19 31.29 1.99
CA ILE A 205 4.44 30.53 0.77
C ILE A 205 5.60 29.56 1.03
N LYS A 206 5.35 28.26 0.84
CA LYS A 206 6.35 27.20 1.00
C LYS A 206 7.22 27.09 -0.25
N GLN A 207 8.44 27.55 -0.15
CA GLN A 207 9.43 27.48 -1.21
C GLN A 207 10.13 26.12 -1.28
N GLN A 208 10.37 25.62 -2.49
CA GLN A 208 10.87 24.27 -2.73
C GLN A 208 11.96 24.28 -3.81
N ASP A 209 13.05 25.01 -3.56
CA ASP A 209 14.03 25.31 -4.61
C ASP A 209 15.35 24.55 -4.43
N ASP A 210 15.46 23.72 -3.38
CA ASP A 210 16.69 22.97 -3.11
C ASP A 210 16.78 21.72 -4.00
N PRO A 211 17.75 21.65 -4.95
CA PRO A 211 17.80 20.54 -5.92
C PRO A 211 18.10 19.19 -5.26
N THR A 212 18.87 19.19 -4.16
CA THR A 212 19.18 17.96 -3.41
C THR A 212 17.94 17.37 -2.76
N LEU A 213 17.05 18.21 -2.23
CA LEU A 213 15.77 17.79 -1.64
C LEU A 213 14.78 17.36 -2.72
N LEU A 214 14.73 18.06 -3.85
CA LEU A 214 13.88 17.72 -5.00
C LEU A 214 14.27 16.35 -5.60
N ARG A 215 15.58 16.08 -5.78
CA ARG A 215 16.09 14.76 -6.19
C ARG A 215 15.67 13.65 -5.21
N LYS A 216 15.80 13.90 -3.90
CA LYS A 216 15.34 12.94 -2.87
C LYS A 216 13.83 12.72 -2.91
N ALA A 217 13.05 13.79 -3.15
CA ALA A 217 11.61 13.70 -3.26
C ALA A 217 11.17 12.89 -4.50
N LEU A 218 11.85 13.06 -5.64
CA LEU A 218 11.65 12.22 -6.84
C LEU A 218 11.95 10.75 -6.55
N LYS A 219 13.11 10.43 -5.97
CA LYS A 219 13.45 9.05 -5.56
C LYS A 219 12.39 8.44 -4.64
N LYS A 220 11.89 9.20 -3.66
CA LYS A 220 10.80 8.74 -2.78
C LYS A 220 9.50 8.48 -3.54
N LYS A 221 9.15 9.30 -4.54
CA LYS A 221 7.97 9.06 -5.39
C LYS A 221 8.15 7.79 -6.21
N GLU A 222 9.31 7.59 -6.82
CA GLU A 222 9.64 6.39 -7.58
C GLU A 222 9.59 5.13 -6.71
N GLN A 223 10.21 5.15 -5.52
CA GLN A 223 10.13 4.04 -4.57
C GLN A 223 8.69 3.71 -4.15
N LYS A 224 7.83 4.72 -3.94
CA LYS A 224 6.41 4.48 -3.68
C LYS A 224 5.72 3.79 -4.85
N LYS A 225 6.02 4.21 -6.09
CA LYS A 225 5.48 3.58 -7.31
C LYS A 225 5.97 2.14 -7.46
N LEU A 226 7.25 1.88 -7.23
CA LEU A 226 7.83 0.54 -7.25
C LEU A 226 7.17 -0.37 -6.19
N LYS A 227 6.98 0.12 -4.96
CA LYS A 227 6.25 -0.63 -3.91
C LYS A 227 4.83 -0.96 -4.35
N SER A 228 4.08 0.02 -4.88
CA SER A 228 2.73 -0.23 -5.37
C SER A 228 2.68 -1.20 -6.54
N ALA A 229 3.64 -1.13 -7.47
CA ALA A 229 3.74 -2.05 -8.60
C ALA A 229 4.06 -3.47 -8.12
N LYS A 230 4.95 -3.63 -7.14
CA LYS A 230 5.25 -4.91 -6.52
C LYS A 230 4.02 -5.51 -5.85
N THR A 231 3.33 -4.76 -4.99
CA THR A 231 2.12 -5.25 -4.31
C THR A 231 1.01 -5.63 -5.29
N TRP A 232 0.86 -4.87 -6.39
CA TRP A 232 -0.10 -5.17 -7.44
C TRP A 232 0.25 -6.46 -8.18
N ASN A 233 1.52 -6.62 -8.57
CA ASN A 233 2.01 -7.84 -9.22
C ASN A 233 1.88 -9.06 -8.32
N ASP A 234 2.18 -8.94 -7.02
CA ASP A 234 2.02 -10.01 -6.05
C ASP A 234 0.54 -10.39 -5.87
N SER A 235 -0.37 -9.41 -5.89
CA SER A 235 -1.81 -9.64 -5.87
C SER A 235 -2.28 -10.40 -7.11
N ILE A 236 -1.82 -10.01 -8.31
CA ILE A 236 -2.12 -10.73 -9.55
C ILE A 236 -1.59 -12.17 -9.50
N LYS A 237 -0.36 -12.37 -9.02
CA LYS A 237 0.22 -13.71 -8.85
C LYS A 237 -0.61 -14.56 -7.89
N ALA A 238 -1.04 -13.99 -6.75
CA ALA A 238 -1.89 -14.68 -5.78
C ALA A 238 -3.24 -15.09 -6.40
N VAL A 239 -3.88 -14.20 -7.17
CA VAL A 239 -5.12 -14.51 -7.88
C VAL A 239 -4.91 -15.65 -8.89
N LYS A 240 -3.88 -15.55 -9.74
CA LYS A 240 -3.55 -16.60 -10.71
C LYS A 240 -3.26 -17.94 -10.03
N HIS A 241 -2.53 -17.93 -8.92
CA HIS A 241 -2.24 -19.12 -8.13
C HIS A 241 -3.53 -19.74 -7.56
N ASN A 242 -4.44 -18.93 -7.02
CA ASN A 242 -5.70 -19.41 -6.47
C ASN A 242 -6.61 -20.01 -7.55
N ILE A 243 -6.67 -19.40 -8.74
CA ILE A 243 -7.39 -19.94 -9.90
C ILE A 243 -6.81 -21.32 -10.27
N LYS A 244 -5.50 -21.40 -10.52
CA LYS A 244 -4.82 -22.66 -10.86
C LYS A 244 -5.03 -23.74 -9.79
N ARG A 245 -4.97 -23.37 -8.50
CA ARG A 245 -5.21 -24.31 -7.40
C ARG A 245 -6.64 -24.85 -7.40
N ASN A 246 -7.62 -24.02 -7.70
CA ASN A 246 -9.02 -24.43 -7.76
C ASN A 246 -9.30 -25.30 -8.99
N GLU A 247 -8.71 -24.97 -10.14
CA GLU A 247 -8.75 -25.79 -11.36
C GLU A 247 -8.12 -27.16 -11.11
N ALA A 248 -6.90 -27.21 -10.57
CA ALA A 248 -6.22 -28.48 -10.25
C ALA A 248 -7.04 -29.35 -9.27
N LYS A 249 -7.68 -28.75 -8.27
CA LYS A 249 -8.61 -29.47 -7.36
C LYS A 249 -9.82 -30.01 -8.11
N ARG A 250 -10.39 -29.23 -9.03
CA ARG A 250 -11.53 -29.66 -9.85
C ARG A 250 -11.13 -30.84 -10.73
N ASP A 251 -9.98 -30.76 -11.38
CA ASP A 251 -9.48 -31.82 -12.26
C ASP A 251 -9.18 -33.10 -11.50
N ALA A 252 -8.55 -33.00 -10.32
CA ALA A 252 -8.32 -34.15 -9.45
C ALA A 252 -9.65 -34.81 -9.02
N ASN A 253 -10.65 -34.01 -8.65
CA ASN A 253 -11.98 -34.52 -8.29
C ASN A 253 -12.72 -35.14 -9.48
N LEU A 254 -12.59 -34.57 -10.69
CA LEU A 254 -13.17 -35.12 -11.91
C LEU A 254 -12.50 -36.44 -12.29
N LYS A 255 -11.17 -36.53 -12.23
CA LYS A 255 -10.41 -37.76 -12.45
C LYS A 255 -10.84 -38.85 -11.47
N ALA A 256 -10.86 -38.55 -10.16
CA ALA A 256 -11.34 -39.50 -9.15
C ALA A 256 -12.78 -39.98 -9.39
N ARG A 257 -13.68 -39.12 -9.89
CA ARG A 257 -15.04 -39.52 -10.27
C ARG A 257 -15.07 -40.41 -11.51
N VAL A 258 -14.22 -40.16 -12.49
CA VAL A 258 -14.10 -40.98 -13.71
C VAL A 258 -13.53 -42.35 -13.35
N ASP A 259 -12.47 -42.41 -12.56
CA ASP A 259 -11.81 -43.66 -12.17
C ASP A 259 -12.73 -44.52 -11.30
N ALA A 260 -13.41 -43.92 -10.31
CA ALA A 260 -14.43 -44.62 -9.53
C ALA A 260 -15.60 -45.15 -10.37
N LYS A 261 -15.95 -44.47 -11.49
CA LYS A 261 -16.94 -44.99 -12.46
C LYS A 261 -16.39 -46.18 -13.25
N LYS A 262 -15.12 -46.14 -13.68
CA LYS A 262 -14.45 -47.24 -14.38
C LYS A 262 -14.35 -48.48 -13.47
N GLU A 263 -13.88 -48.31 -12.24
CA GLU A 263 -13.79 -49.37 -11.23
C GLU A 263 -15.16 -50.03 -10.97
N LYS A 264 -16.23 -49.23 -10.84
CA LYS A 264 -17.60 -49.76 -10.68
C LYS A 264 -18.08 -50.57 -11.89
N LYS A 265 -17.70 -50.18 -13.12
CA LYS A 265 -18.02 -50.94 -14.33
C LYS A 265 -17.27 -52.28 -14.35
N ILE A 266 -15.98 -52.27 -14.04
CA ILE A 266 -15.16 -53.49 -13.96
C ILE A 266 -15.68 -54.44 -12.87
N ALA A 267 -15.98 -53.92 -11.67
CA ALA A 267 -16.51 -54.72 -10.57
C ALA A 267 -17.87 -55.37 -10.89
N ARG A 268 -18.74 -54.67 -11.64
CA ARG A 268 -20.00 -55.22 -12.15
C ARG A 268 -19.79 -56.29 -13.23
N GLY A 269 -18.82 -56.10 -14.12
CA GLY A 269 -18.47 -57.07 -15.17
C GLY A 269 -17.84 -58.36 -14.62
N GLN A 270 -17.12 -58.31 -13.50
CA GLN A 270 -16.53 -59.47 -12.83
C GLN A 270 -17.48 -60.18 -11.85
N GLY A 271 -18.79 -59.91 -11.89
CA GLY A 271 -19.78 -60.59 -11.04
C GLY A 271 -19.68 -60.32 -9.53
N LYS A 272 -18.75 -59.47 -9.08
CA LYS A 272 -18.65 -59.06 -7.68
C LYS A 272 -19.82 -58.15 -7.32
N LYS A 273 -20.82 -58.69 -6.62
CA LYS A 273 -21.90 -57.92 -5.97
C LYS A 273 -21.27 -56.90 -5.03
N VAL A 274 -21.15 -55.65 -5.49
CA VAL A 274 -20.72 -54.53 -4.66
C VAL A 274 -21.77 -54.36 -3.56
N LYS A 275 -21.47 -54.80 -2.33
CA LYS A 275 -22.31 -54.55 -1.16
C LYS A 275 -22.51 -53.04 -1.04
N SER A 276 -23.68 -52.57 -1.47
CA SER A 276 -24.09 -51.18 -1.28
C SER A 276 -24.13 -50.93 0.23
N LYS A 277 -23.15 -50.20 0.75
CA LYS A 277 -23.29 -49.59 2.07
C LYS A 277 -24.59 -48.79 2.02
N LYS A 278 -25.53 -49.09 2.93
CA LYS A 278 -26.84 -48.42 3.04
C LYS A 278 -26.64 -46.91 2.86
N PRO A 279 -27.49 -46.22 2.07
CA PRO A 279 -27.35 -44.79 1.88
C PRO A 279 -27.32 -44.12 3.26
N PRO A 280 -26.43 -43.12 3.49
CA PRO A 280 -26.44 -42.37 4.74
C PRO A 280 -27.87 -41.86 4.96
N PRO A 281 -28.37 -41.88 6.22
CA PRO A 281 -29.74 -41.45 6.51
C PRO A 281 -29.98 -40.11 5.83
N LYS A 282 -31.06 -40.03 5.04
CA LYS A 282 -31.49 -38.78 4.41
C LYS A 282 -31.51 -37.73 5.52
N ARG A 283 -30.64 -36.72 5.41
CA ARG A 283 -30.65 -35.59 6.34
C ARG A 283 -32.11 -35.13 6.38
N ALA A 284 -32.72 -35.19 7.57
CA ALA A 284 -34.07 -34.69 7.74
C ALA A 284 -34.11 -33.29 7.13
N GLY A 285 -35.16 -33.02 6.35
CA GLY A 285 -35.38 -31.68 5.83
C GLY A 285 -35.26 -30.65 6.93
N PHE A 286 -34.99 -29.42 6.52
CA PHE A 286 -35.10 -28.22 7.33
C PHE A 286 -36.56 -28.06 7.79
N GLU A 287 -37.00 -28.93 8.70
CA GLU A 287 -38.25 -28.85 9.42
C GLU A 287 -37.88 -29.13 10.87
N GLY A 288 -37.82 -28.03 11.63
CA GLY A 288 -37.45 -28.04 13.03
C GLY A 288 -38.32 -29.02 13.80
N LYS A 289 -37.67 -29.98 14.46
CA LYS A 289 -38.30 -30.85 15.45
C LYS A 289 -38.64 -30.01 16.69
N SER A 290 -39.74 -29.27 16.68
CA SER A 290 -40.34 -28.74 17.90
C SER A 290 -41.08 -29.87 18.62
N LYS A 291 -40.35 -30.69 19.37
CA LYS A 291 -40.98 -31.48 20.44
C LYS A 291 -40.91 -30.64 21.72
N ASN A 292 -41.97 -29.89 21.97
CA ASN A 292 -42.25 -29.30 23.28
C ASN A 292 -42.29 -30.42 24.34
N PRO A 293 -41.61 -30.27 25.50
CA PRO A 293 -41.89 -31.11 26.65
C PRO A 293 -43.18 -30.60 27.30
N THR A 294 -44.29 -31.30 27.10
CA THR A 294 -45.50 -31.09 27.91
C THR A 294 -45.17 -31.46 29.36
N LYS A 295 -45.13 -30.41 30.18
CA LYS A 295 -45.03 -30.43 31.63
C LYS A 295 -46.23 -31.22 32.19
N SER A 296 -46.03 -32.47 32.59
CA SER A 296 -47.05 -33.26 33.28
C SER A 296 -47.20 -32.75 34.72
N GLY A 297 -48.16 -31.84 34.90
CA GLY A 297 -48.66 -31.43 36.20
C GLY A 297 -50.03 -32.06 36.48
N LYS A 298 -50.06 -32.95 37.48
CA LYS A 298 -51.10 -33.10 38.51
C LYS A 298 -52.51 -33.58 38.10
N SER A 299 -52.88 -34.76 38.60
CA SER A 299 -53.84 -34.96 39.72
C SER A 299 -54.87 -36.09 39.54
N LYS A 300 -55.00 -36.86 40.64
CA LYS A 300 -56.17 -37.62 41.16
C LYS A 300 -56.84 -38.68 40.28
N LYS A 301 -56.80 -39.94 40.73
CA LYS A 301 -57.83 -40.49 41.62
C LYS A 301 -57.27 -41.66 42.44
#